data_AF-A0AAV8SW16-F1
#
_entry.id   AF-A0AAV8SW16-F1
#
_cell.length_a   1.000
_cell.length_b   1.000
_cell.length_c   1.000
_cell.angle_alpha   90.00
_cell.angle_beta   90.00
_cell.angle_gamma   90.00
#
_symmetry.space_group_name_H-M   'P 1'
#
loop_
_entity.id
_entity.type
_entity.pdbx_description
1 polymer ?
#
loop_
_entity_poly.entity_id
_entity_poly.type
_entity_poly.pdbx_seq_one_letter_code
_entity_poly.pdbx_strand_id
1 'polypeptide(L)'
;MKESGRKQGAASPCAACKLLRRRCAQDCVFAPYFPADEPQKFANVHKVFGASNVNKMLQELPLHQRGDAVSSMVYEANARVRDPVYGCVGAISSLQQQIDALQAQLALAQAEVVHLRVRQTVTMSNNGLSPGSPSNSGSPSSRLMGSQGKPYFDMDMMDHSSLGEAMWSC
;
A
#
# COMPACT_ATOMS: atom_id res chain seq x y z
N MET A 1 -9.49 35.86 14.51
CA MET A 1 -9.25 36.75 13.34
C MET A 1 -9.73 36.04 12.09
N LYS A 2 -10.48 36.79 11.26
CA LYS A 2 -11.01 36.45 9.91
C LYS A 2 -12.15 35.44 9.81
N GLU A 3 -13.33 35.95 10.15
CA GLU A 3 -14.57 35.65 9.44
C GLU A 3 -14.42 36.17 7.99
N SER A 4 -14.70 35.33 6.97
CA SER A 4 -14.78 35.78 5.58
C SER A 4 -16.16 35.48 5.04
N GLY A 5 -17.05 36.46 5.21
CA GLY A 5 -18.38 36.48 4.62
C GLY A 5 -18.31 36.44 3.10
N ARG A 6 -18.91 35.40 2.51
CA ARG A 6 -19.09 35.31 1.05
C ARG A 6 -20.43 35.94 0.68
N LYS A 7 -20.36 37.01 -0.10
CA LYS A 7 -21.46 37.83 -0.62
C LYS A 7 -22.55 36.97 -1.26
N GLN A 8 -23.80 37.23 -0.88
CA GLN A 8 -25.02 36.64 -1.41
C GLN A 8 -25.34 37.21 -2.81
N GLY A 9 -24.68 36.69 -3.84
CA GLY A 9 -25.29 36.52 -5.16
C GLY A 9 -25.97 35.15 -5.18
N ALA A 10 -27.11 34.99 -5.86
CA ALA A 10 -27.86 33.74 -5.90
C ALA A 10 -26.89 32.54 -6.06
N ALA A 11 -26.73 31.75 -5.00
CA ALA A 11 -25.76 30.68 -4.98
C ALA A 11 -26.05 29.76 -6.16
N SER A 12 -25.07 29.59 -7.04
CA SER A 12 -25.23 28.70 -8.19
C SER A 12 -25.62 27.31 -7.68
N PRO A 13 -26.56 26.61 -8.35
CA PRO A 13 -26.92 25.28 -7.93
C PRO A 13 -25.69 24.36 -7.99
N CYS A 14 -25.55 23.46 -7.03
CA CYS A 14 -24.49 22.46 -7.06
C CYS A 14 -24.57 21.61 -8.34
N ALA A 15 -23.47 20.92 -8.70
CA ALA A 15 -23.42 20.12 -9.92
C ALA A 15 -24.56 19.09 -10.01
N ALA A 16 -24.92 18.48 -8.86
CA ALA A 16 -26.02 17.53 -8.78
C ALA A 16 -27.37 18.16 -9.13
N CYS A 17 -27.74 19.25 -8.46
CA CYS A 17 -29.02 19.91 -8.69
C CYS A 17 -29.11 20.52 -10.09
N LYS A 18 -27.98 21.02 -10.62
CA LYS A 18 -27.88 21.49 -12.00
C LYS A 18 -28.15 20.37 -13.01
N LEU A 19 -27.51 19.20 -12.85
CA LEU A 19 -27.69 18.05 -13.75
C LEU A 19 -29.12 17.48 -13.65
N LEU A 20 -29.66 17.37 -12.44
CA LEU A 20 -31.00 16.86 -12.16
C LEU A 20 -32.12 17.87 -12.44
N ARG A 21 -31.79 19.09 -12.89
CA ARG A 21 -32.75 20.17 -13.20
C ARG A 21 -33.73 20.47 -12.06
N ARG A 22 -33.24 20.47 -10.81
CA ARG A 22 -34.03 20.77 -9.61
C ARG A 22 -33.45 21.93 -8.80
N ARG A 23 -34.26 22.52 -7.91
CA ARG A 23 -33.80 23.59 -7.02
C ARG A 23 -32.75 23.07 -6.02
N CYS A 24 -31.67 23.81 -5.83
CA CYS A 24 -30.68 23.53 -4.79
C CYS A 24 -31.10 24.23 -3.48
N ALA A 25 -31.54 23.45 -2.50
CA ALA A 25 -31.87 23.95 -1.16
C ALA A 25 -30.61 24.27 -0.34
N GLN A 26 -30.75 25.03 0.75
CA GLN A 26 -29.63 25.41 1.63
C GLN A 26 -29.03 24.20 2.37
N ASP A 27 -29.85 23.18 2.62
CA ASP A 27 -29.51 21.91 3.28
C ASP A 27 -29.27 20.77 2.28
N CYS A 28 -28.95 21.10 1.02
CA CYS A 28 -28.73 20.11 -0.03
C CYS A 28 -27.56 19.17 0.31
N VAL A 29 -27.85 17.87 0.49
CA VAL A 29 -26.85 16.85 0.84
C VAL A 29 -25.71 16.72 -0.18
N PHE A 30 -25.93 17.09 -1.43
CA PHE A 30 -24.93 17.00 -2.49
C PHE A 30 -24.03 18.23 -2.57
N ALA A 31 -24.49 19.38 -2.09
CA ALA A 31 -23.81 20.66 -2.30
C ALA A 31 -22.39 20.73 -1.72
N PRO A 32 -22.10 20.17 -0.53
CA PRO A 32 -20.73 20.17 0.01
C PRO A 32 -19.73 19.35 -0.81
N TYR A 33 -20.19 18.35 -1.58
CA TYR A 33 -19.32 17.35 -2.21
C TYR A 33 -19.25 17.45 -3.74
N PHE A 34 -20.25 18.07 -4.37
CA PHE A 34 -20.38 18.22 -5.82
C PHE A 34 -20.55 19.70 -6.19
N PRO A 35 -19.47 20.51 -6.11
CA PRO A 35 -19.52 21.93 -6.41
C PRO A 35 -19.76 22.18 -7.91
N ALA A 36 -20.22 23.37 -8.26
CA ALA A 36 -20.74 23.67 -9.61
C ALA A 36 -19.66 23.71 -10.72
N ASP A 37 -18.40 23.87 -10.33
CA ASP A 37 -17.18 23.85 -11.14
C ASP A 37 -16.75 22.44 -11.57
N GLU A 38 -17.23 21.39 -10.90
CA GLU A 38 -16.90 19.99 -11.20
C GLU A 38 -18.12 19.19 -11.70
N PRO A 39 -18.79 19.58 -12.81
CA PRO A 39 -20.03 18.92 -13.26
C PRO A 39 -19.84 17.45 -13.64
N GLN A 40 -18.65 17.09 -14.17
CA GLN A 40 -18.36 15.72 -14.60
C GLN A 40 -18.28 14.73 -13.43
N LYS A 41 -17.86 15.20 -12.26
CA LYS A 41 -17.77 14.39 -11.04
C LYS A 41 -19.12 13.80 -10.67
N PHE A 42 -20.17 14.64 -10.63
CA PHE A 42 -21.51 14.15 -10.37
C PHE A 42 -22.09 13.38 -11.56
N ALA A 43 -21.79 13.78 -12.81
CA ALA A 43 -22.31 13.08 -13.98
C ALA A 43 -21.91 11.60 -14.02
N ASN A 44 -20.63 11.30 -13.73
CA ASN A 44 -20.14 9.92 -13.71
C ASN A 44 -20.73 9.14 -12.53
N VAL A 45 -20.75 9.72 -11.33
CA VAL A 45 -21.35 9.10 -10.15
C VAL A 45 -22.85 8.82 -10.37
N HIS A 46 -23.58 9.77 -10.97
CA HIS A 46 -24.98 9.61 -11.33
C HIS A 46 -25.18 8.48 -12.34
N LYS A 47 -24.33 8.38 -13.35
CA LYS A 47 -24.40 7.32 -14.37
C LYS A 47 -24.18 5.92 -13.80
N VAL A 48 -23.26 5.78 -12.84
CA VAL A 48 -22.85 4.47 -12.31
C VAL A 48 -23.70 4.05 -11.12
N PHE A 49 -23.91 4.94 -10.15
CA PHE A 49 -24.62 4.63 -8.91
C PHE A 49 -26.07 5.10 -8.92
N GLY A 50 -26.39 6.19 -9.63
CA GLY A 50 -27.70 6.84 -9.58
C GLY A 50 -27.85 7.79 -8.39
N ALA A 51 -28.58 8.90 -8.58
CA ALA A 51 -28.68 9.97 -7.57
C ALA A 51 -29.33 9.48 -6.26
N SER A 52 -30.37 8.65 -6.35
CA SER A 52 -31.10 8.14 -5.19
C SER A 52 -30.23 7.22 -4.33
N ASN A 53 -29.43 6.36 -4.95
CA ASN A 53 -28.52 5.46 -4.22
C ASN A 53 -27.41 6.25 -3.54
N VAL A 54 -26.82 7.23 -4.23
CA VAL A 54 -25.81 8.12 -3.63
C VAL A 54 -26.40 8.88 -2.45
N ASN A 55 -27.61 9.43 -2.59
CA ASN A 55 -28.30 10.09 -1.48
C ASN A 55 -28.48 9.14 -0.28
N LYS A 56 -28.95 7.92 -0.52
CA LYS A 56 -29.16 6.91 0.52
C LYS A 56 -27.85 6.55 1.22
N MET A 57 -26.79 6.21 0.48
CA MET A 57 -25.47 5.87 1.03
C MET A 57 -24.88 7.02 1.86
N LEU A 58 -25.01 8.27 1.40
CA LEU A 58 -24.55 9.41 2.18
C LEU A 58 -25.35 9.58 3.47
N GLN A 59 -26.67 9.36 3.45
CA GLN A 59 -27.49 9.48 4.65
C GLN A 59 -27.21 8.41 5.70
N GLU A 60 -26.80 7.20 5.27
CA GLU A 60 -26.41 6.10 6.15
C GLU A 60 -25.05 6.33 6.84
N LEU A 61 -24.23 7.25 6.32
CA LEU A 61 -22.90 7.56 6.85
C LEU A 61 -22.89 8.77 7.79
N PRO A 62 -22.06 8.75 8.86
CA PRO A 62 -21.72 9.93 9.64
C PRO A 62 -21.14 11.05 8.77
N LEU A 63 -21.43 12.31 9.11
CA LEU A 63 -21.01 13.48 8.31
C LEU A 63 -19.51 13.52 7.98
N HIS A 64 -18.66 13.11 8.93
CA HIS A 64 -17.21 13.13 8.76
C HIS A 64 -16.69 12.12 7.72
N GLN A 65 -17.41 11.03 7.45
CA GLN A 65 -17.01 9.99 6.48
C GLN A 65 -17.54 10.25 5.07
N ARG A 66 -18.56 11.12 4.95
CA ARG A 66 -19.23 11.37 3.66
C ARG A 66 -18.28 11.94 2.60
N GLY A 67 -17.29 12.75 3.00
CA GLY A 67 -16.29 13.29 2.08
C GLY A 67 -15.46 12.17 1.42
N ASP A 68 -14.96 11.25 2.23
CA ASP A 68 -14.17 10.11 1.76
C ASP A 68 -15.03 9.16 0.93
N ALA A 69 -16.27 8.88 1.37
CA ALA A 69 -17.21 8.06 0.62
C ALA A 69 -17.51 8.64 -0.77
N VAL A 70 -17.70 9.97 -0.90
CA VAL A 70 -17.86 10.61 -2.22
C VAL A 70 -16.60 10.47 -3.05
N SER A 71 -15.42 10.63 -2.45
CA SER A 71 -14.15 10.45 -3.16
C SER A 71 -14.00 9.03 -3.73
N SER A 72 -14.35 8.01 -2.95
CA SER A 72 -14.38 6.61 -3.40
C SER A 72 -15.40 6.37 -4.52
N MET A 73 -16.65 6.84 -4.34
CA MET A 73 -17.68 6.73 -5.39
C MET A 73 -17.25 7.42 -6.70
N VAL A 74 -16.59 8.57 -6.61
CA VAL A 74 -16.09 9.28 -7.80
C VAL A 74 -14.98 8.48 -8.49
N TYR A 75 -14.03 7.94 -7.74
CA TYR A 75 -12.98 7.09 -8.28
C TYR A 75 -13.56 5.87 -8.99
N GLU A 76 -14.47 5.15 -8.33
CA GLU A 76 -15.12 3.95 -8.87
C GLU A 76 -15.95 4.28 -10.11
N ALA A 77 -16.73 5.36 -10.08
CA ALA A 77 -17.52 5.79 -11.21
C ALA A 77 -16.65 6.14 -12.42
N ASN A 78 -15.56 6.88 -12.19
CA ASN A 78 -14.60 7.22 -13.23
C ASN A 78 -13.94 5.97 -13.83
N ALA A 79 -13.57 5.00 -12.98
CA ALA A 79 -13.02 3.73 -13.44
C ALA A 79 -14.02 2.97 -14.30
N ARG A 80 -15.29 2.87 -13.88
CA ARG A 80 -16.35 2.18 -14.62
C ARG A 80 -16.72 2.88 -15.93
N VAL A 81 -16.58 4.21 -16.00
CA VAL A 81 -16.77 4.96 -17.26
C VAL A 81 -15.65 4.69 -18.26
N ARG A 82 -14.39 4.57 -17.80
CA ARG A 82 -13.25 4.24 -18.66
C ARG A 82 -13.25 2.77 -19.09
N ASP A 83 -13.58 1.89 -18.17
CA ASP A 83 -13.69 0.44 -18.39
C ASP A 83 -15.09 -0.05 -17.97
N PRO A 84 -16.04 -0.14 -18.91
CA PRO A 84 -17.39 -0.59 -18.62
C PRO A 84 -17.50 -2.05 -18.16
N VAL A 85 -16.48 -2.86 -18.46
CA VAL A 85 -16.45 -4.30 -18.17
C VAL A 85 -15.94 -4.53 -16.75
N TYR A 86 -14.72 -4.08 -16.45
CA TYR A 86 -14.06 -4.37 -15.17
C TYR A 86 -14.00 -3.17 -14.21
N GLY A 87 -14.10 -1.94 -14.70
CA GLY A 87 -14.04 -0.73 -13.86
C GLY A 87 -12.81 -0.71 -12.94
N CYS A 88 -13.04 -0.49 -11.64
CA CYS A 88 -11.96 -0.53 -10.64
C CYS A 88 -11.41 -1.94 -10.39
N VAL A 89 -12.15 -3.01 -10.70
CA VAL A 89 -11.69 -4.40 -10.54
C VAL A 89 -10.51 -4.70 -11.47
N GLY A 90 -10.46 -4.06 -12.64
CA GLY A 90 -9.31 -4.16 -13.55
C GLY A 90 -8.03 -3.63 -12.91
N ALA A 91 -8.12 -2.50 -12.20
CA ALA A 91 -6.99 -1.94 -11.45
C ALA A 91 -6.55 -2.86 -10.30
N ILE A 92 -7.51 -3.41 -9.54
CA ILE A 92 -7.24 -4.38 -8.47
C ILE A 92 -6.50 -5.60 -9.04
N SER A 93 -6.98 -6.15 -10.14
CA SER A 93 -6.38 -7.34 -10.77
C SER A 93 -4.96 -7.07 -11.26
N SER A 94 -4.73 -5.91 -11.90
CA SER A 94 -3.40 -5.50 -12.35
C SER A 94 -2.43 -5.31 -11.19
N LEU A 95 -2.89 -4.73 -10.07
CA LEU A 95 -2.07 -4.53 -8.89
C LEU A 95 -1.73 -5.87 -8.23
N GLN A 96 -2.68 -6.80 -8.15
CA GLN A 96 -2.41 -8.13 -7.61
C GLN A 96 -1.35 -8.87 -8.43
N GLN A 97 -1.45 -8.84 -9.76
CA GLN A 97 -0.43 -9.44 -10.63
C GLN A 97 0.95 -8.81 -10.44
N GLN A 98 1.02 -7.49 -10.19
CA GLN A 98 2.28 -6.79 -9.92
C GLN A 98 2.86 -7.20 -8.56
N ILE A 99 2.02 -7.35 -7.53
CA ILE A 99 2.44 -7.86 -6.22
C ILE A 99 3.05 -9.26 -6.38
N ASP A 100 2.37 -10.16 -7.08
CA ASP A 100 2.82 -11.55 -7.27
C ASP A 100 4.15 -11.58 -8.04
N ALA A 101 4.28 -10.77 -9.09
CA ALA A 101 5.52 -10.66 -9.87
C ALA A 101 6.69 -10.13 -9.02
N LEU A 102 6.46 -9.09 -8.22
CA LEU A 102 7.47 -8.52 -7.34
C LEU A 102 7.88 -9.49 -6.22
N GLN A 103 6.93 -10.24 -5.67
CA GLN A 103 7.22 -11.29 -4.68
C GLN A 103 8.08 -12.40 -5.29
N ALA A 104 7.79 -12.83 -6.52
CA ALA A 104 8.61 -13.81 -7.23
C ALA A 104 10.04 -13.31 -7.49
N GLN A 105 10.18 -12.05 -7.93
CA GLN A 105 11.49 -11.43 -8.13
C GLN A 105 12.29 -11.33 -6.82
N LEU A 106 11.62 -10.97 -5.72
CA LEU A 106 12.24 -10.92 -4.40
C LEU A 106 12.74 -12.31 -3.97
N ALA A 107 11.92 -13.35 -4.16
CA ALA A 107 12.29 -14.73 -3.82
C ALA A 107 13.52 -15.21 -4.63
N LEU A 108 13.57 -14.89 -5.93
CA LEU A 108 14.72 -15.22 -6.78
C LEU A 108 16.00 -14.51 -6.31
N ALA A 109 15.91 -13.21 -6.04
CA ALA A 109 17.05 -12.43 -5.55
C ALA A 109 17.56 -12.96 -4.18
N GLN A 110 16.64 -13.31 -3.28
CA GLN A 110 17.00 -13.91 -1.99
C GLN A 110 17.69 -15.27 -2.16
N ALA A 111 17.19 -16.12 -3.05
CA ALA A 111 17.81 -17.40 -3.36
C ALA A 111 19.23 -17.23 -3.95
N GLU A 112 19.43 -16.24 -4.82
CA GLU A 112 20.74 -15.91 -5.38
C GLU A 112 21.73 -15.45 -4.29
N VAL A 113 21.30 -14.59 -3.37
CA VAL A 113 22.12 -14.15 -2.23
C VAL A 113 22.57 -15.34 -1.37
N VAL A 114 21.65 -16.26 -1.07
CA VAL A 114 21.98 -17.48 -0.31
C VAL A 114 22.98 -18.34 -1.08
N HIS A 115 22.76 -18.55 -2.37
CA HIS A 115 23.66 -19.34 -3.22
C HIS A 115 25.08 -18.77 -3.25
N LEU A 116 25.22 -17.45 -3.40
CA LEU A 116 26.53 -16.78 -3.38
C LEU A 116 27.23 -16.92 -2.03
N ARG A 117 26.50 -16.77 -0.91
CA ARG A 117 27.05 -16.95 0.45
C ARG A 117 27.56 -18.38 0.66
N VAL A 118 26.78 -19.39 0.26
CA VAL A 118 27.20 -20.80 0.35
C VAL A 118 28.46 -21.04 -0.48
N ARG A 119 28.51 -20.56 -1.73
CA ARG A 119 29.72 -20.68 -2.58
C ARG A 119 30.95 -20.03 -1.96
N GLN A 120 30.80 -18.86 -1.33
CA GLN A 120 31.89 -18.20 -0.61
C GLN A 120 32.40 -19.05 0.56
N THR A 121 31.50 -19.62 1.38
CA THR A 121 31.90 -20.48 2.52
C THR A 121 32.63 -21.76 2.09
N VAL A 122 32.18 -22.40 1.00
CA VAL A 122 32.83 -23.60 0.45
C VAL A 122 34.22 -23.28 -0.12
N THR A 123 34.35 -22.15 -0.82
CA THR A 123 35.64 -21.71 -1.37
C THR A 123 36.66 -21.39 -0.26
N MET A 124 36.21 -20.76 0.83
CA MET A 124 37.08 -20.47 1.99
C MET A 124 37.49 -21.73 2.77
N SER A 125 36.63 -22.75 2.80
CA SER A 125 36.93 -24.03 3.48
C SER A 125 37.92 -24.91 2.70
N ASN A 126 37.99 -24.76 1.37
CA ASN A 126 38.84 -25.59 0.52
C ASN A 126 40.30 -25.09 0.39
N ASN A 127 40.59 -23.85 0.81
CA ASN A 127 41.97 -23.33 0.87
C ASN A 127 42.76 -23.76 2.12
N GLY A 128 42.20 -24.64 2.96
CA GLY A 128 42.82 -25.16 4.19
C GLY A 128 43.46 -26.55 4.09
N LEU A 129 43.42 -27.23 2.94
CA LEU A 129 43.95 -28.59 2.77
C LEU A 129 45.08 -28.61 1.72
N SER A 130 46.24 -28.09 2.10
CA SER A 130 47.51 -28.44 1.46
C SER A 130 47.85 -29.90 1.80
N PRO A 131 48.19 -30.77 0.83
CA PRO A 131 48.65 -32.13 1.12
C PRO A 131 50.10 -32.07 1.64
N GLY A 132 50.26 -31.86 2.95
CA GLY A 132 51.57 -31.94 3.62
C GLY A 132 51.93 -33.40 3.92
N SER A 133 53.05 -33.86 3.37
CA SER A 133 53.66 -35.18 3.56
C SER A 133 53.85 -35.55 5.05
N PRO A 134 53.86 -36.86 5.43
CA PRO A 134 54.03 -37.26 6.81
C PRO A 134 55.51 -37.28 7.18
N SER A 135 55.89 -36.57 8.25
CA SER A 135 57.22 -36.70 8.88
C SER A 135 57.13 -36.48 10.38
N ASN A 136 57.02 -37.61 11.07
CA ASN A 136 57.46 -38.02 12.41
C ASN A 136 57.79 -37.01 13.54
N SER A 137 57.23 -37.35 14.72
CA SER A 137 57.77 -37.29 16.09
C SER A 137 57.97 -35.95 16.84
N GLY A 138 57.26 -35.80 17.98
CA GLY A 138 57.64 -34.90 19.07
C GLY A 138 56.48 -34.43 19.97
N SER A 139 56.36 -35.00 21.17
CA SER A 139 55.35 -34.73 22.22
C SER A 139 55.50 -33.38 22.97
N PRO A 140 54.53 -32.97 23.83
CA PRO A 140 54.11 -31.57 24.01
C PRO A 140 54.54 -30.91 25.34
N SER A 141 54.63 -29.57 25.38
CA SER A 141 54.20 -28.68 26.48
C SER A 141 54.74 -27.25 26.34
N SER A 142 53.87 -26.23 26.37
CA SER A 142 53.76 -25.29 27.51
C SER A 142 52.96 -24.01 27.20
N ARG A 143 51.88 -23.83 27.97
CA ARG A 143 51.43 -22.62 28.69
C ARG A 143 50.96 -21.33 27.95
N LEU A 144 49.67 -21.01 28.22
CA LEU A 144 49.04 -19.73 28.64
C LEU A 144 49.11 -18.54 27.63
N MET A 145 48.07 -17.76 27.30
CA MET A 145 46.86 -17.26 27.97
C MET A 145 45.89 -16.67 26.91
N GLY A 146 44.59 -16.55 27.22
CA GLY A 146 43.80 -15.40 26.75
C GLY A 146 42.47 -15.66 26.03
N SER A 147 41.41 -15.30 26.75
CA SER A 147 40.11 -14.81 26.26
C SER A 147 39.01 -15.81 25.86
N GLN A 148 37.91 -15.66 26.58
CA GLN A 148 36.61 -16.24 26.36
C GLN A 148 36.02 -15.86 24.99
N GLY A 149 35.17 -16.74 24.46
CA GLY A 149 34.28 -16.44 23.34
C GLY A 149 33.55 -17.70 22.87
N LYS A 150 32.50 -18.11 23.59
CA LYS A 150 31.51 -19.04 23.06
C LYS A 150 30.70 -18.31 21.98
N PRO A 151 30.50 -18.85 20.76
CA PRO A 151 29.28 -18.57 20.03
C PRO A 151 28.30 -19.70 20.36
N TYR A 152 27.59 -19.51 21.45
CA TYR A 152 26.31 -20.15 21.68
C TYR A 152 25.35 -19.52 20.67
N PHE A 153 24.90 -20.29 19.69
CA PHE A 153 23.79 -19.90 18.82
C PHE A 153 22.54 -19.80 19.69
N ASP A 154 22.28 -18.60 20.18
CA ASP A 154 20.96 -18.19 20.66
C ASP A 154 20.18 -17.74 19.43
N MET A 155 19.31 -18.63 18.95
CA MET A 155 18.32 -18.29 17.92
C MET A 155 17.10 -17.73 18.64
N ASP A 156 17.23 -16.53 19.20
CA ASP A 156 16.07 -15.87 19.78
C ASP A 156 15.16 -15.37 18.65
N MET A 157 13.90 -15.67 18.87
CA MET A 157 12.75 -15.51 18.00
C MET A 157 12.65 -14.07 17.52
N MET A 158 12.85 -13.81 16.22
CA MET A 158 12.33 -12.58 15.62
C MET A 158 10.82 -12.61 15.74
N ASP A 159 10.31 -11.86 16.71
CA ASP A 159 8.89 -11.60 16.92
C ASP A 159 8.27 -11.15 15.59
N HIS A 160 7.38 -12.00 15.08
CA HIS A 160 6.72 -11.86 13.80
C HIS A 160 5.51 -10.92 13.88
N SER A 161 5.62 -9.86 14.68
CA SER A 161 4.51 -8.98 15.03
C SER A 161 4.70 -7.51 14.61
N SER A 162 5.89 -7.11 14.10
CA SER A 162 6.18 -5.69 13.83
C SER A 162 6.58 -5.34 12.39
N LEU A 163 6.27 -6.18 11.40
CA LEU A 163 6.45 -5.85 9.97
C LEU A 163 5.12 -5.65 9.21
N GLY A 164 4.00 -5.56 9.92
CA GLY A 164 2.68 -5.30 9.33
C GLY A 164 2.31 -3.81 9.20
N GLU A 165 2.87 -2.93 10.04
CA GLU A 165 2.35 -1.55 10.15
C GLU A 165 3.15 -0.49 9.37
N ALA A 166 4.35 -0.81 8.86
CA ALA A 166 5.23 0.18 8.22
C ALA A 166 5.11 0.27 6.69
N MET A 167 4.24 -0.52 6.04
CA MET A 167 4.15 -0.56 4.57
C MET A 167 3.10 0.38 3.96
N TRP A 168 2.32 1.10 4.79
CA TRP A 168 1.07 1.76 4.36
C TRP A 168 0.99 3.24 4.78
N SER A 169 2.08 3.83 5.30
CA SER A 169 2.12 5.25 5.65
C SER A 169 2.90 6.05 4.60
N CYS A 170 2.17 6.57 3.60
CA CYS A 170 2.48 7.78 2.85
C CYS A 170 1.16 8.48 2.48
#